data_AF-A0AAP0BIF9-F1
#
_entry.id   AF-A0AAP0BIF9-F1
#
_cell.length_a   1.000
_cell.length_b   1.000
_cell.length_c   1.000
_cell.angle_alpha   90.00
_cell.angle_beta   90.00
_cell.angle_gamma   90.00
#
_symmetry.space_group_name_H-M   'P 1'
#
loop_
_entity.id
_entity.type
_entity.pdbx_description
1 polymer ?
#
loop_
_entity_poly.entity_id
_entity_poly.type
_entity_poly.pdbx_seq_one_letter_code
_entity_poly.pdbx_strand_id
1 'polypeptide(L)'
;MASNVFGNPITNTTLQGMPEYMDKPITRKDRARVAFNMKNAQEKDRNARQYVENLKARWGTGVSTLCVVYNSTGDTLTFITSHNWFGHIGPAPYPTNIRNGQWGGFLHVKKSGAASGSAAAVVYRGKNDAGANCDWMLSWSNPWNRIRYDNTVNRYLYAII
;
A
#
# COMPACT_ATOMS: atom_id res chain seq x y z
N MET A 1 -15.85 0.34 11.87
CA MET A 1 -14.95 -0.32 10.89
C MET A 1 -13.52 -0.01 11.28
N ALA A 2 -12.65 -1.00 11.45
CA ALA A 2 -11.23 -0.73 11.71
C ALA A 2 -10.61 -0.06 10.47
N SER A 3 -9.99 1.11 10.66
CA SER A 3 -9.19 1.76 9.62
C SER A 3 -8.08 0.81 9.18
N ASN A 4 -7.99 0.51 7.88
CA ASN A 4 -6.92 -0.29 7.28
C ASN A 4 -5.72 0.58 6.88
N VAL A 5 -5.61 1.77 7.48
CA VAL A 5 -4.53 2.76 7.29
C VAL A 5 -3.91 3.08 8.65
N PHE A 6 -2.59 3.12 8.71
CA PHE A 6 -1.78 3.18 9.93
C PHE A 6 -0.71 4.26 9.88
N GLY A 7 -0.48 4.90 11.02
CA GLY A 7 0.50 5.97 11.20
C GLY A 7 -0.07 7.36 10.93
N ASN A 8 0.59 8.37 11.48
CA ASN A 8 0.23 9.77 11.25
C ASN A 8 0.75 10.25 9.89
N PRO A 9 -0.02 11.07 9.15
CA PRO A 9 0.44 11.68 7.91
C PRO A 9 1.63 12.59 8.14
N ILE A 10 2.56 12.62 7.18
CA ILE A 10 3.68 13.55 7.13
C ILE A 10 3.30 14.68 6.18
N THR A 11 2.98 15.84 6.78
CA THR A 11 2.48 17.04 6.11
C THR A 11 3.49 18.18 6.19
N ASN A 12 3.18 19.34 5.60
CA ASN A 12 4.00 20.54 5.78
C ASN A 12 4.14 20.89 7.27
N THR A 13 3.09 20.76 8.07
CA THR A 13 3.12 21.01 9.52
C THR A 13 4.10 20.09 10.23
N THR A 14 4.18 18.81 9.85
CA THR A 14 5.17 17.88 10.38
C THR A 14 6.59 18.35 10.12
N LEU A 15 6.85 18.86 8.91
CA LEU A 15 8.18 19.35 8.50
C LEU A 15 8.51 20.70 9.13
N GLN A 16 7.55 21.61 9.27
CA GLN A 16 7.74 22.92 9.93
C GLN A 16 8.22 22.78 11.39
N GLY A 17 7.83 21.69 12.06
CA GLY A 17 8.33 21.36 13.40
C GLY A 17 9.76 20.84 13.45
N MET A 18 10.43 20.65 12.30
CA MET A 18 11.81 20.16 12.23
C MET A 18 12.78 21.32 12.01
N PRO A 19 13.91 21.39 12.75
CA PRO A 19 14.90 22.46 12.61
C PRO A 19 15.41 22.65 11.17
N GLU A 20 15.48 21.57 10.39
CA GLU A 20 15.99 21.59 9.02
C GLU A 20 15.08 22.31 8.00
N TYR A 21 13.78 22.45 8.29
CA TYR A 21 12.79 23.13 7.42
C TYR A 21 12.19 24.41 8.02
N MET A 22 12.70 24.90 9.15
CA MET A 22 12.27 26.19 9.69
C MET A 22 12.51 27.29 8.65
N ASP A 23 11.48 28.10 8.40
CA ASP A 23 11.45 29.21 7.45
C ASP A 23 11.83 28.87 6.00
N LYS A 24 11.82 27.59 5.63
CA LYS A 24 12.08 27.13 4.26
C LYS A 24 10.78 26.77 3.53
N PRO A 25 10.70 27.02 2.21
CA PRO A 25 9.60 26.51 1.41
C PRO A 25 9.65 24.98 1.39
N ILE A 26 8.57 24.34 1.85
CA ILE A 26 8.47 22.87 1.90
C ILE A 26 7.87 22.36 0.60
N THR A 27 8.62 21.49 -0.09
CA THR A 27 8.20 20.87 -1.34
C THR A 27 7.61 19.47 -1.13
N ARG A 28 7.01 18.90 -2.19
CA ARG A 28 6.55 17.50 -2.19
C ARG A 28 7.71 16.53 -1.97
N LYS A 29 8.87 16.80 -2.58
CA LYS A 29 10.09 15.99 -2.43
C LYS A 29 10.56 15.95 -0.98
N ASP A 30 10.47 17.07 -0.26
CA ASP A 30 10.83 17.10 1.16
C ASP A 30 9.91 16.20 1.99
N ARG A 31 8.59 16.33 1.79
CA ARG A 31 7.61 15.45 2.46
C ARG A 31 7.82 13.97 2.13
N ALA A 32 8.12 13.66 0.87
CA ALA A 32 8.42 12.30 0.41
C ALA A 32 9.67 11.73 1.09
N ARG A 33 10.74 12.54 1.15
CA ARG A 33 12.01 12.17 1.79
C ARG A 33 11.85 11.90 3.27
N VAL A 34 11.18 12.81 3.99
CA VAL A 34 10.90 12.63 5.42
C VAL A 34 10.02 11.40 5.65
N ALA A 35 9.01 11.18 4.82
CA ALA A 35 8.21 9.96 4.90
C ALA A 35 9.03 8.69 4.72
N PHE A 36 9.88 8.63 3.70
CA PHE A 36 10.74 7.47 3.48
C PHE A 36 11.63 7.18 4.71
N ASN A 37 12.21 8.21 5.30
CA ASN A 37 13.07 8.09 6.49
C ASN A 37 12.28 7.63 7.73
N MET A 38 11.02 8.05 7.85
CA MET A 38 10.15 7.73 8.99
C MET A 38 9.28 6.49 8.77
N LYS A 39 9.58 5.63 7.78
CA LYS A 39 8.70 4.50 7.41
C LYS A 39 8.35 3.55 8.56
N ASN A 40 9.28 3.32 9.48
CA ASN A 40 9.13 2.43 10.65
C ASN A 40 8.95 3.20 11.97
N ALA A 41 8.86 4.53 11.93
CA ALA A 41 8.68 5.33 13.14
C ALA A 41 7.31 5.06 13.78
N GLN A 42 7.22 5.11 15.11
CA GLN A 42 5.94 4.95 15.85
C GLN A 42 5.25 3.59 15.61
N GLU A 43 6.01 2.53 15.36
CA GLU A 43 5.53 1.15 15.15
C GLU A 43 4.46 0.98 14.04
N LYS A 44 4.27 1.98 13.17
CA LYS A 44 3.20 1.96 12.16
C LYS A 44 3.36 0.84 11.14
N ASP A 45 4.58 0.40 10.87
CA ASP A 45 4.87 -0.78 10.03
C ASP A 45 4.45 -2.07 10.74
N ARG A 46 4.77 -2.20 12.03
CA ARG A 46 4.34 -3.34 12.87
C ARG A 46 2.82 -3.42 12.96
N ASN A 47 2.15 -2.30 13.18
CA ASN A 47 0.68 -2.23 13.23
C ASN A 47 0.04 -2.66 11.92
N ALA A 48 0.59 -2.23 10.78
CA ALA A 48 0.11 -2.64 9.46
C ALA A 48 0.32 -4.14 9.19
N ARG A 49 1.48 -4.70 9.57
CA ARG A 49 1.77 -6.14 9.47
C ARG A 49 0.83 -6.96 10.35
N GLN A 50 0.72 -6.59 11.63
CA GLN A 50 -0.16 -7.27 12.58
C GLN A 50 -1.62 -7.26 12.09
N TYR A 51 -2.06 -6.14 11.49
CA TYR A 51 -3.40 -6.07 10.92
C TYR A 51 -3.62 -7.11 9.82
N VAL A 52 -2.74 -7.22 8.82
CA VAL A 52 -2.90 -8.19 7.73
C VAL A 52 -2.71 -9.64 8.19
N GLU A 53 -1.86 -9.87 9.19
CA GLU A 53 -1.71 -11.16 9.88
C GLU A 53 -3.00 -11.55 10.60
N ASN A 54 -3.65 -10.61 11.29
CA ASN A 54 -4.95 -10.85 11.91
C ASN A 54 -6.04 -11.13 10.86
N LEU A 55 -6.03 -10.45 9.71
CA LEU A 55 -6.92 -10.78 8.60
C LEU A 55 -6.68 -12.22 8.11
N LYS A 56 -5.40 -12.63 7.98
CA LYS A 56 -5.02 -13.97 7.57
C LYS A 56 -5.46 -15.02 8.59
N ALA A 57 -5.23 -14.80 9.88
CA ALA A 57 -5.62 -15.70 10.95
C ALA A 57 -7.14 -15.94 10.96
N ARG A 58 -7.94 -14.88 10.78
CA ARG A 58 -9.40 -14.98 10.67
C ARG A 58 -9.88 -15.70 9.41
N TRP A 59 -9.17 -15.53 8.29
CA TRP A 59 -9.53 -16.19 7.03
C TRP A 59 -9.15 -17.68 7.01
N GLY A 60 -8.03 -18.03 7.65
CA GLY A 60 -7.59 -19.41 7.83
C GLY A 60 -6.64 -19.93 6.75
N THR A 61 -6.71 -21.23 6.49
CA THR A 61 -5.75 -21.98 5.67
C THR A 61 -6.03 -21.83 4.17
N GLY A 62 -4.95 -21.68 3.39
CA GLY A 62 -4.99 -21.59 1.93
C GLY A 62 -4.10 -20.47 1.39
N VAL A 63 -4.06 -20.34 0.06
CA VAL A 63 -3.24 -19.35 -0.63
C VAL A 63 -3.81 -17.95 -0.44
N SER A 64 -2.98 -17.05 0.08
CA SER A 64 -3.34 -15.66 0.32
C SER A 64 -2.11 -14.77 0.22
N THR A 65 -2.31 -13.52 -0.16
CA THR A 65 -1.29 -12.48 -0.22
C THR A 65 -1.61 -11.42 0.84
N LEU A 66 -0.71 -11.27 1.81
CA LEU A 66 -0.77 -10.23 2.84
C LEU A 66 -0.12 -8.99 2.26
N CYS A 67 -0.91 -7.96 1.95
CA CYS A 67 -0.45 -6.78 1.23
C CYS A 67 -0.32 -5.59 2.18
N VAL A 68 0.86 -5.00 2.24
CA VAL A 68 1.13 -3.74 2.94
C VAL A 68 1.75 -2.73 1.98
N VAL A 69 1.22 -1.51 1.96
CA VAL A 69 1.62 -0.43 1.05
C VAL A 69 2.01 0.79 1.87
N TYR A 70 3.27 1.23 1.76
CA TYR A 70 3.71 2.49 2.36
C TYR A 70 3.67 3.61 1.34
N ASN A 71 3.07 4.75 1.69
CA ASN A 71 3.10 5.92 0.84
C ASN A 71 4.20 6.89 1.28
N SER A 72 5.23 7.04 0.45
CA SER A 72 6.27 8.06 0.59
C SER A 72 6.40 8.93 -0.66
N THR A 73 5.28 9.25 -1.32
CA THR A 73 5.24 10.04 -2.56
C THR A 73 5.19 11.55 -2.32
N GLY A 74 5.05 11.97 -1.05
CA GLY A 74 4.88 13.37 -0.67
C GLY A 74 3.46 13.91 -0.83
N ASP A 75 2.52 13.10 -1.33
CA ASP A 75 1.08 13.42 -1.42
C ASP A 75 0.22 12.21 -1.07
N THR A 76 -1.10 12.32 -1.11
CA THR A 76 -2.04 11.21 -0.88
C THR A 76 -2.13 10.29 -2.09
N LEU A 77 -2.15 8.98 -1.84
CA LEU A 77 -2.52 7.96 -2.82
C LEU A 77 -4.00 7.61 -2.64
N THR A 78 -4.79 7.76 -3.70
CA THR A 78 -6.23 7.47 -3.70
C THR A 78 -6.51 6.25 -4.57
N PHE A 79 -7.26 5.28 -4.02
CA PHE A 79 -7.67 4.08 -4.75
C PHE A 79 -8.52 4.46 -5.98
N ILE A 80 -8.18 3.90 -7.13
CA ILE A 80 -8.91 4.10 -8.39
C ILE A 80 -9.66 2.83 -8.79
N THR A 81 -8.94 1.72 -8.90
CA THR A 81 -9.50 0.47 -9.39
C THR A 81 -8.67 -0.72 -8.95
N SER A 82 -9.24 -1.92 -9.12
CA SER A 82 -8.58 -3.20 -8.90
C SER A 82 -9.03 -4.21 -9.93
N HIS A 83 -8.18 -5.19 -10.21
CA HIS A 83 -8.52 -6.32 -11.06
C HIS A 83 -8.05 -7.61 -10.42
N ASN A 84 -8.92 -8.63 -10.40
CA ASN A 84 -8.59 -9.95 -9.86
C ASN A 84 -8.53 -10.97 -10.99
N TRP A 85 -7.34 -11.47 -11.32
CA TRP A 85 -7.19 -12.59 -12.25
C TRP A 85 -7.55 -13.91 -11.57
N PHE A 86 -7.10 -14.11 -10.33
CA PHE A 86 -7.42 -15.28 -9.53
C PHE A 86 -7.64 -14.91 -8.07
N GLY A 87 -8.75 -15.36 -7.49
CA GLY A 87 -9.11 -15.07 -6.10
C GLY A 87 -9.94 -13.81 -5.97
N HIS A 88 -9.97 -13.24 -4.77
CA HIS A 88 -10.71 -12.01 -4.47
C HIS A 88 -10.14 -11.28 -3.26
N ILE A 89 -10.57 -10.04 -3.07
CA ILE A 89 -10.31 -9.27 -1.86
C ILE A 89 -10.85 -10.02 -0.63
N GLY A 90 -10.05 -10.07 0.43
CA GLY A 90 -10.39 -10.69 1.69
C GLY A 90 -11.40 -9.88 2.49
N PRO A 91 -11.45 -10.07 3.83
CA PRO A 91 -12.52 -9.53 4.67
C PRO A 91 -12.41 -8.02 4.94
N ALA A 92 -11.44 -7.32 4.35
CA ALA A 92 -11.27 -5.87 4.45
C ALA A 92 -11.05 -5.28 3.05
N PRO A 93 -11.64 -4.11 2.75
CA PRO A 93 -11.50 -3.48 1.43
C PRO A 93 -10.07 -3.00 1.18
N TYR A 94 -9.78 -2.59 -0.05
CA TYR A 94 -8.57 -1.82 -0.34
C TYR A 94 -8.61 -0.47 0.41
N PRO A 95 -7.50 0.01 0.99
CA PRO A 95 -7.44 1.34 1.60
C PRO A 95 -7.79 2.43 0.60
N THR A 96 -8.83 3.22 0.85
CA THR A 96 -9.29 4.24 -0.14
C THR A 96 -8.31 5.40 -0.26
N ASN A 97 -7.71 5.84 0.85
CA ASN A 97 -6.76 6.95 0.89
C ASN A 97 -5.59 6.60 1.81
N ILE A 98 -4.38 6.57 1.26
CA ILE A 98 -3.16 6.38 2.02
C ILE A 98 -2.39 7.70 1.94
N ARG A 99 -2.36 8.51 3.00
CA ARG A 99 -1.65 9.79 2.97
C ARG A 99 -0.13 9.56 3.04
N ASN A 100 0.64 10.54 2.60
CA ASN A 100 2.09 10.51 2.73
C ASN A 100 2.49 10.20 4.18
N GLY A 101 3.39 9.25 4.40
CA GLY A 101 3.84 8.85 5.72
C GLY A 101 3.06 7.68 6.35
N GLN A 102 1.97 7.23 5.73
CA GLN A 102 1.09 6.17 6.24
C GLN A 102 1.29 4.81 5.53
N TRP A 103 0.93 3.74 6.24
CA TRP A 103 0.79 2.39 5.69
C TRP A 103 -0.67 2.06 5.42
N GLY A 104 -0.99 1.42 4.30
CA GLY A 104 -2.26 0.74 4.06
C GLY A 104 -2.07 -0.78 4.10
N GLY A 105 -3.05 -1.52 4.63
CA GLY A 105 -3.02 -2.97 4.71
C GLY A 105 -4.28 -3.62 4.15
N PHE A 106 -4.13 -4.72 3.42
CA PHE A 106 -5.26 -5.54 2.97
C PHE A 106 -4.82 -7.00 2.73
N LEU A 107 -5.79 -7.91 2.66
CA LEU A 107 -5.55 -9.32 2.38
C LEU A 107 -6.22 -9.68 1.05
N HIS A 108 -5.50 -10.29 0.13
CA HIS A 108 -6.09 -10.91 -1.06
C HIS A 108 -6.00 -12.44 -0.94
N VAL A 109 -7.07 -13.14 -1.27
CA VAL A 109 -7.20 -14.58 -0.99
C VAL A 109 -7.60 -15.34 -2.22
N LYS A 110 -7.26 -16.62 -2.27
CA LYS A 110 -7.78 -17.52 -3.30
C LYS A 110 -9.30 -17.71 -3.17
N LYS A 111 -9.95 -18.15 -4.25
CA LYS A 111 -11.36 -18.57 -4.21
C LYS A 111 -11.50 -19.84 -3.37
N SER A 112 -12.49 -19.89 -2.46
CA SER A 112 -12.74 -21.08 -1.64
C SER A 112 -13.02 -22.33 -2.51
N GLY A 113 -12.53 -23.49 -2.09
CA GLY A 113 -12.72 -24.77 -2.79
C GLY A 113 -11.99 -24.94 -4.15
N ALA A 114 -11.39 -23.89 -4.71
CA ALA A 114 -10.70 -23.97 -6.00
C ALA A 114 -9.22 -24.38 -5.86
N ALA A 115 -8.63 -25.08 -6.83
CA ALA A 115 -7.16 -25.24 -6.91
C ALA A 115 -6.49 -24.01 -7.57
N SER A 116 -6.81 -22.81 -7.07
CA SER A 116 -6.35 -21.52 -7.61
C SER A 116 -5.49 -20.75 -6.61
N GLY A 117 -4.66 -19.86 -7.13
CA GLY A 117 -3.84 -18.92 -6.37
C GLY A 117 -4.57 -17.61 -6.00
N SER A 118 -3.76 -16.62 -5.63
CA SER A 118 -4.13 -15.22 -5.37
C SER A 118 -3.34 -14.33 -6.33
N ALA A 119 -3.99 -13.79 -7.36
CA ALA A 119 -3.38 -12.94 -8.35
C ALA A 119 -4.30 -11.77 -8.70
N ALA A 120 -3.83 -10.55 -8.48
CA ALA A 120 -4.61 -9.34 -8.67
C ALA A 120 -3.70 -8.12 -8.79
N ALA A 121 -4.30 -7.00 -9.18
CA ALA A 121 -3.69 -5.68 -9.20
C ALA A 121 -4.60 -4.66 -8.53
N VAL A 122 -3.96 -3.65 -7.93
CA VAL A 122 -4.61 -2.44 -7.42
C VAL A 122 -3.92 -1.22 -8.01
N VAL A 123 -4.72 -0.20 -8.35
CA VAL A 123 -4.22 1.07 -8.90
C VAL A 123 -4.57 2.19 -7.95
N TYR A 124 -3.55 2.96 -7.58
CA TYR A 124 -3.67 4.18 -6.78
C TYR A 124 -3.25 5.40 -7.59
N ARG A 125 -4.06 6.45 -7.60
CA ARG A 125 -3.68 7.75 -8.17
C ARG A 125 -2.94 8.58 -7.15
N GLY A 126 -1.83 9.16 -7.58
CA GLY A 126 -1.06 10.14 -6.84
C GLY A 126 -0.57 11.26 -7.75
N LYS A 127 0.52 11.89 -7.33
CA LYS A 127 1.19 12.96 -8.07
C LYS A 127 2.62 12.57 -8.40
N ASN A 128 3.08 12.87 -9.62
CA ASN A 128 4.48 12.75 -9.99
C ASN A 128 5.27 13.97 -9.50
N ASP A 129 6.57 14.04 -9.81
CA ASP A 129 7.44 15.15 -9.40
C ASP A 129 7.01 16.52 -9.96
N ALA A 130 6.43 16.54 -11.17
CA ALA A 130 5.87 17.76 -11.78
C ALA A 130 4.50 18.16 -11.18
N GLY A 131 3.90 17.34 -10.31
CA GLY A 131 2.55 17.58 -9.77
C GLY A 131 1.41 17.18 -10.71
N ALA A 132 1.73 16.51 -11.82
CA ALA A 132 0.74 15.88 -12.68
C ALA A 132 0.22 14.58 -12.05
N ASN A 133 -0.99 14.17 -12.42
CA ASN A 133 -1.56 12.92 -11.94
C ASN A 133 -0.77 11.74 -12.51
N CYS A 134 -0.47 10.75 -11.67
CA CYS A 134 0.09 9.47 -12.09
C CYS A 134 -0.58 8.32 -11.35
N ASP A 135 -0.66 7.19 -12.02
CA ASP A 135 -1.31 5.98 -11.50
C ASP A 135 -0.23 4.94 -11.17
N TRP A 136 -0.27 4.46 -9.92
CA TRP A 136 0.64 3.48 -9.35
C TRP A 136 -0.07 2.13 -9.33
N MET A 137 0.35 1.21 -10.19
CA MET A 137 -0.17 -0.15 -10.22
C MET A 137 0.72 -1.08 -9.39
N LEU A 138 0.10 -1.74 -8.42
CA LEU A 138 0.71 -2.78 -7.60
C LEU A 138 0.03 -4.10 -7.96
N SER A 139 0.80 -5.06 -8.48
CA SER A 139 0.27 -6.35 -8.91
C SER A 139 1.06 -7.50 -8.29
N TRP A 140 0.39 -8.62 -8.08
CA TRP A 140 0.98 -9.82 -7.50
C TRP A 140 0.40 -11.08 -8.14
N SER A 141 1.18 -12.16 -8.06
CA SER A 141 0.72 -13.51 -8.33
C SER A 141 1.33 -14.46 -7.30
N ASN A 142 0.47 -15.11 -6.53
CA ASN A 142 0.80 -16.15 -5.57
C ASN A 142 0.12 -17.45 -6.04
N PRO A 143 0.83 -18.32 -6.76
CA PRO A 143 0.25 -19.52 -7.36
C PRO A 143 -0.03 -20.59 -6.31
N TRP A 144 -1.04 -21.44 -6.58
CA TRP A 144 -1.33 -22.60 -5.75
C TRP A 144 -0.32 -23.73 -5.95
N ASN A 145 0.09 -23.98 -7.20
CA ASN A 145 1.11 -24.97 -7.51
C ASN A 145 2.52 -24.41 -7.25
N ARG A 146 3.04 -24.70 -6.06
CA ARG A 146 4.37 -24.29 -5.60
C ARG A 146 5.52 -25.10 -6.17
N ILE A 147 5.23 -26.20 -6.87
CA ILE A 147 6.26 -27.06 -7.49
C ILE A 147 6.68 -26.47 -8.84
N ARG A 148 5.75 -25.82 -9.55
CA ARG A 148 5.98 -25.29 -10.90
C ARG A 148 6.16 -23.77 -10.97
N TYR A 149 5.71 -23.04 -9.95
CA TYR A 149 5.64 -21.57 -10.01
C TYR A 149 5.97 -20.93 -8.66
N ASP A 150 6.68 -19.81 -8.73
CA ASP A 150 7.04 -18.98 -7.59
C ASP A 150 6.11 -17.79 -7.38
N ASN A 151 6.24 -17.17 -6.21
CA ASN A 151 5.59 -15.88 -5.92
C ASN A 151 6.21 -14.77 -6.76
N THR A 152 5.37 -13.93 -7.35
CA THR A 152 5.83 -12.72 -8.06
C THR A 152 5.08 -11.48 -7.58
N VAL A 153 5.80 -10.37 -7.51
CA VAL A 153 5.27 -9.04 -7.18
C VAL A 153 5.84 -8.06 -8.20
N ASN A 154 4.96 -7.33 -8.89
CA ASN A 154 5.35 -6.34 -9.89
C ASN A 154 4.77 -4.96 -9.53
N ARG A 155 5.57 -3.91 -9.74
CA ARG A 155 5.18 -2.52 -9.51
C ARG A 155 5.37 -1.74 -10.80
N TYR A 156 4.33 -1.05 -11.25
CA TYR A 156 4.37 -0.21 -12.44
C TYR A 156 3.90 1.20 -12.12
N LEU A 157 4.58 2.20 -12.67
CA LEU A 157 4.20 3.60 -12.61
C LEU A 157 3.77 4.04 -14.00
N TYR A 158 2.53 4.48 -14.14
CA TYR A 158 2.00 5.06 -15.37
C TYR A 158 1.82 6.56 -15.15
N ALA A 159 2.61 7.37 -15.87
CA ALA A 159 2.34 8.80 -15.99
C ALA A 159 1.23 8.98 -17.02
N ILE A 160 0.11 9.58 -16.63
CA ILE A 160 -0.88 10.07 -17.58
C ILE A 160 -0.31 11.38 -18.10
N ILE A 161 0.18 11.37 -19.35
CA ILE A 161 0.74 12.54 -20.05
C ILE A 161 -0.40 13.30 -20.70
#